data_AF-A0A428H8B8-F1
#
_entry.id   AF-A0A428H8B8-F1
#
_cell.length_a   1.000
_cell.length_b   1.000
_cell.length_c   1.000
_cell.angle_alpha   90.00
_cell.angle_beta   90.00
_cell.angle_gamma   90.00
#
_symmetry.space_group_name_H-M   'P 1'
#
loop_
_entity.id
_entity.type
_entity.pdbx_description
1 polymer ?
#
loop_
_entity_poly.entity_id
_entity_poly.type
_entity_poly.pdbx_seq_one_letter_code
_entity_poly.pdbx_strand_id
1 'polypeptide(L)'
;MKSEDYAWNAHERKSYENDQVILPSPYKLKILDDSEKRLELELVLEQLPQGQLARWAMKIASSFIDLIDAEDESEKQNILTQVREVFQARLDGRASAYEVRQAGFLANKLSQQAQSQIGKYAARVFAQGVATGHMRGHAIVAADYAIKVRNLQSPDDLQRAVKEREGQIELASAFIRSGKETL
;
A
#
# COMPACT_ATOMS: atom_id res chain seq x y z
N MET A 1 20.11 -0.85 -6.48
CA MET A 1 20.00 -0.65 -5.01
C MET A 1 20.66 -1.84 -4.32
N LYS A 2 21.17 -1.74 -3.08
CA LYS A 2 21.60 -2.95 -2.36
C LYS A 2 20.39 -3.85 -2.09
N SER A 3 20.57 -5.17 -2.05
CA SER A 3 19.42 -6.07 -1.87
C SER A 3 18.78 -5.90 -0.49
N GLU A 4 19.55 -5.54 0.54
CA GLU A 4 19.05 -5.26 1.90
C GLU A 4 18.17 -4.02 1.97
N ASP A 5 18.48 -3.00 1.17
CA ASP A 5 17.67 -1.79 1.03
C ASP A 5 16.44 -2.06 0.15
N TYR A 6 16.59 -2.95 -0.83
CA TYR A 6 15.52 -3.37 -1.72
C TYR A 6 14.43 -4.09 -0.94
N ALA A 7 14.73 -5.20 -0.27
CA ALA A 7 13.71 -5.94 0.48
C ALA A 7 14.19 -6.35 1.87
N TRP A 8 13.29 -6.22 2.85
CA TRP A 8 13.58 -6.67 4.21
C TRP A 8 13.44 -8.18 4.39
N ASN A 9 12.61 -8.87 3.60
CA ASN A 9 12.50 -10.32 3.65
C ASN A 9 13.46 -10.98 2.63
N ALA A 10 13.98 -12.15 2.99
CA ALA A 10 14.98 -12.85 2.18
C ALA A 10 14.45 -13.37 0.84
N HIS A 11 13.15 -13.67 0.75
CA HIS A 11 12.54 -14.17 -0.48
C HIS A 11 12.58 -13.12 -1.59
N GLU A 12 12.07 -11.91 -1.33
CA GLU A 12 12.07 -10.82 -2.31
C GLU A 12 13.49 -10.33 -2.61
N ARG A 13 14.43 -10.38 -1.66
CA ARG A 13 15.86 -10.12 -1.94
C ARG A 13 16.43 -11.09 -2.94
N LYS A 14 16.21 -12.39 -2.72
CA LYS A 14 16.71 -13.42 -3.62
C LYS A 14 16.10 -13.30 -5.01
N SER A 15 14.81 -12.95 -5.11
CA SER A 15 14.19 -12.70 -6.42
C SER A 15 14.82 -11.50 -7.12
N TYR A 16 15.13 -10.42 -6.39
CA TYR A 16 15.82 -9.25 -6.92
C TYR A 16 17.25 -9.55 -7.38
N GLU A 17 18.03 -10.24 -6.57
CA GLU A 17 19.42 -10.62 -6.88
C GLU A 17 19.54 -11.54 -8.10
N ASN A 18 18.50 -12.31 -8.40
CA ASN A 18 18.47 -13.25 -9.53
C ASN A 18 17.73 -12.68 -10.77
N ASP A 19 17.41 -11.38 -10.80
CA ASP A 19 16.64 -10.74 -11.88
C ASP A 19 15.27 -11.42 -12.16
N GLN A 20 14.62 -11.92 -11.10
CA GLN A 20 13.33 -12.63 -11.16
C GLN A 20 12.13 -11.75 -10.80
N VAL A 21 12.33 -10.43 -10.70
CA VAL A 21 11.24 -9.48 -10.49
C VAL A 21 10.45 -9.32 -11.79
N ILE A 22 9.15 -9.64 -11.75
CA ILE A 22 8.28 -9.58 -12.92
C ILE A 22 7.42 -8.32 -12.84
N LEU A 23 7.56 -7.44 -13.84
CA LEU A 23 6.74 -6.25 -14.03
C LEU A 23 6.06 -6.29 -15.42
N PRO A 24 4.77 -5.92 -15.54
CA PRO A 24 3.86 -5.63 -14.43
C PRO A 24 3.50 -6.89 -13.65
N SER A 25 3.31 -6.77 -12.34
CA SER A 25 2.81 -7.85 -11.51
C SER A 25 1.35 -8.19 -11.86
N PRO A 26 0.87 -9.43 -11.69
CA PRO A 26 -0.53 -9.75 -11.96
C PRO A 26 -1.46 -9.06 -10.96
N TYR A 27 -2.57 -8.52 -11.47
CA TYR A 27 -3.64 -7.96 -10.63
C TYR A 27 -4.15 -9.00 -9.62
N LYS A 28 -4.39 -8.54 -8.39
CA LYS A 28 -5.01 -9.36 -7.31
C LYS A 28 -6.51 -9.14 -7.18
N LEU A 29 -7.08 -8.21 -7.96
CA LEU A 29 -8.49 -7.87 -7.97
C LEU A 29 -8.92 -7.31 -9.32
N LYS A 30 -10.23 -7.37 -9.60
CA LYS A 30 -10.82 -6.78 -10.80
C LYS A 30 -11.12 -5.28 -10.57
N ILE A 31 -10.52 -4.45 -11.42
CA ILE A 31 -10.68 -2.99 -11.46
C ILE A 31 -10.80 -2.48 -12.90
N LEU A 32 -11.42 -1.31 -13.07
CA LEU A 32 -11.33 -0.52 -14.29
C LEU A 32 -10.14 0.43 -14.11
N ASP A 33 -9.09 0.23 -14.90
CA ASP A 33 -7.79 0.85 -14.69
C ASP A 33 -7.06 1.08 -16.01
N ASP A 34 -6.04 1.93 -15.96
CA ASP A 34 -5.10 2.15 -17.04
C ASP A 34 -3.86 1.27 -16.82
N SER A 35 -3.70 0.23 -17.64
CA SER A 35 -2.61 -0.73 -17.51
C SER A 35 -1.23 -0.14 -17.79
N GLU A 36 -1.15 0.88 -18.65
CA GLU A 36 0.13 1.55 -18.95
C GLU A 36 0.57 2.38 -17.74
N LYS A 37 -0.37 3.13 -17.14
CA LYS A 37 -0.11 3.89 -15.92
C LYS A 37 0.19 3.00 -14.72
N ARG A 38 -0.42 1.83 -14.63
CA ARG A 38 -0.05 0.86 -13.58
C ARG A 38 1.39 0.36 -13.76
N LEU A 39 1.79 0.03 -14.98
CA LEU A 39 3.18 -0.36 -15.27
C LEU A 39 4.15 0.79 -14.96
N GLU A 40 3.81 2.02 -15.36
CA GLU A 40 4.58 3.22 -15.03
C GLU A 40 4.77 3.35 -13.51
N LEU A 41 3.70 3.19 -12.73
CA LEU A 41 3.77 3.19 -11.28
C LEU A 41 4.71 2.10 -10.77
N GLU A 42 4.57 0.86 -11.21
CA GLU A 42 5.44 -0.24 -10.75
C GLU A 42 6.92 0.03 -11.05
N LEU A 43 7.24 0.59 -12.22
CA LEU A 43 8.61 0.98 -12.58
C LEU A 43 9.17 2.09 -11.68
N VAL A 44 8.33 3.03 -11.23
CA VAL A 44 8.72 4.08 -10.28
C VAL A 44 8.88 3.51 -8.87
N LEU A 45 7.93 2.69 -8.42
CA LEU A 45 8.00 2.03 -7.11
C LEU A 45 9.25 1.17 -6.99
N GLU A 46 9.72 0.59 -8.09
CA GLU A 46 10.86 -0.31 -8.03
C GLU A 46 12.21 0.38 -7.76
N GLN A 47 12.23 1.71 -7.87
CA GLN A 47 13.38 2.53 -7.52
C GLN A 47 13.42 2.86 -6.02
N LEU A 48 12.34 2.63 -5.28
CA LEU A 48 12.23 2.97 -3.85
C LEU A 48 12.79 1.87 -2.94
N PRO A 49 13.69 2.20 -1.99
CA PRO A 49 14.03 1.30 -0.88
C PRO A 49 12.81 0.89 -0.07
N GLN A 50 12.82 -0.30 0.53
CA GLN A 50 11.70 -0.88 1.27
C GLN A 50 11.04 0.10 2.23
N GLY A 51 11.84 0.83 3.02
CA GLY A 51 11.33 1.80 3.99
C GLY A 51 10.61 2.98 3.34
N GLN A 52 11.10 3.46 2.20
CA GLN A 52 10.44 4.53 1.44
C GLN A 52 9.18 4.00 0.73
N LEU A 53 9.25 2.80 0.15
CA LEU A 53 8.10 2.13 -0.46
C LEU A 53 6.95 1.93 0.55
N ALA A 54 7.28 1.48 1.77
CA ALA A 54 6.32 1.34 2.85
C ALA A 54 5.70 2.69 3.25
N ARG A 55 6.51 3.74 3.41
CA ARG A 55 6.02 5.10 3.72
C ARG A 55 5.12 5.65 2.61
N TRP A 56 5.49 5.44 1.35
CA TRP A 56 4.66 5.80 0.20
C TRP A 56 3.30 5.07 0.25
N ALA A 57 3.30 3.75 0.45
CA ALA A 57 2.09 2.94 0.49
C ALA A 57 1.16 3.37 1.65
N MET A 58 1.73 3.68 2.82
CA MET A 58 0.98 4.23 3.95
C MET A 58 0.40 5.62 3.67
N LYS A 59 1.13 6.46 2.93
CA LYS A 59 0.65 7.80 2.56
C LYS A 59 -0.51 7.75 1.57
N ILE A 60 -0.47 6.84 0.59
CA ILE A 60 -1.64 6.53 -0.26
C ILE A 60 -2.80 6.05 0.61
N ALA A 61 -2.58 5.03 1.45
CA ALA A 61 -3.62 4.48 2.31
C ALA A 61 -4.28 5.50 3.22
N SER A 62 -3.50 6.43 3.77
CA SER A 62 -4.01 7.46 4.67
C SER A 62 -5.07 8.37 4.04
N SER A 63 -5.01 8.59 2.71
CA SER A 63 -6.01 9.39 1.99
C SER A 63 -7.38 8.70 1.86
N PHE A 64 -7.48 7.42 2.23
CA PHE A 64 -8.72 6.64 2.19
C PHE A 64 -9.26 6.31 3.59
N ILE A 65 -8.57 6.66 4.67
CA ILE A 65 -8.97 6.26 6.03
C ILE A 65 -10.34 6.83 6.42
N ASP A 66 -10.64 8.06 6.00
CA ASP A 66 -11.93 8.71 6.30
C ASP A 66 -13.11 8.02 5.61
N LEU A 67 -12.85 7.18 4.60
CA LEU A 67 -13.88 6.40 3.91
C LEU A 67 -14.16 5.05 4.59
N ILE A 68 -13.34 4.64 5.56
CA ILE A 68 -13.56 3.41 6.32
C ILE A 68 -14.76 3.64 7.23
N ASP A 69 -15.87 2.95 6.98
CA ASP A 69 -17.02 2.93 7.85
C ASP A 69 -16.90 1.80 8.88
N ALA A 70 -17.40 2.06 10.09
CA ALA A 70 -17.49 1.08 11.16
C ALA A 70 -18.75 1.34 11.99
N GLU A 71 -19.33 0.27 12.53
CA GLU A 71 -20.43 0.38 13.50
C GLU A 71 -19.92 0.93 14.85
N ASP A 72 -18.73 0.46 15.27
CA ASP A 72 -18.02 0.96 16.46
C ASP A 72 -16.81 1.81 16.03
N GLU A 73 -17.00 3.14 16.05
CA GLU A 73 -15.93 4.09 15.74
C GLU A 73 -14.80 4.08 16.78
N SER A 74 -15.06 3.72 18.04
CA SER A 74 -14.03 3.61 19.07
C SER A 74 -13.11 2.42 18.79
N GLU A 75 -13.68 1.26 18.47
CA GLU A 75 -12.90 0.08 18.05
C GLU A 75 -12.08 0.38 16.80
N LYS A 76 -12.67 1.05 15.79
CA LYS A 76 -11.96 1.48 14.59
C LYS A 76 -10.74 2.35 14.93
N GLN A 77 -10.89 3.36 15.78
CA GLN A 77 -9.76 4.22 16.15
C GLN A 77 -8.68 3.47 16.94
N ASN A 78 -9.07 2.54 17.80
CA ASN A 78 -8.12 1.68 18.52
C ASN A 78 -7.29 0.83 17.55
N ILE A 79 -7.94 0.19 16.57
CA ILE A 79 -7.26 -0.59 15.53
C ILE A 79 -6.32 0.29 14.72
N LEU A 80 -6.78 1.45 14.23
CA LEU A 80 -5.95 2.37 13.44
C LEU A 80 -4.70 2.80 14.20
N THR A 81 -4.84 3.09 15.50
CA THR A 81 -3.72 3.50 16.36
C THR A 81 -2.72 2.38 16.55
N GLN A 82 -3.18 1.20 17.01
CA GLN A 82 -2.32 0.05 17.25
C GLN A 82 -1.56 -0.38 15.99
N VAL A 83 -2.23 -0.38 14.84
CA VAL A 83 -1.62 -0.77 13.57
C VAL A 83 -0.55 0.24 13.14
N ARG A 84 -0.80 1.55 13.31
CA ARG A 84 0.19 2.60 13.01
C ARG A 84 1.41 2.52 13.92
N GLU A 85 1.23 2.19 15.20
CA GLU A 85 2.34 2.00 16.13
C GLU A 85 3.26 0.85 15.72
N VAL A 86 2.69 -0.31 15.36
CA VAL A 86 3.47 -1.45 14.85
C VAL A 86 4.16 -1.11 13.53
N PHE A 87 3.47 -0.40 12.64
CA PHE A 87 4.05 0.05 11.37
C PHE A 87 5.23 1.00 11.59
N GLN A 88 5.11 1.98 12.49
CA GLN A 88 6.21 2.88 12.82
C GLN A 88 7.37 2.12 13.48
N ALA A 89 7.07 1.25 14.45
CA ALA A 89 8.09 0.38 15.05
C ALA A 89 8.82 -0.47 14.00
N ARG A 90 8.13 -0.91 12.94
CA ARG A 90 8.77 -1.59 11.82
C ARG A 90 9.74 -0.70 11.07
N LEU A 91 9.33 0.52 10.74
CA LEU A 91 10.19 1.50 10.06
C LEU A 91 11.44 1.81 10.88
N ASP A 92 11.34 1.79 12.21
CA ASP A 92 12.43 2.04 13.15
C ASP A 92 13.29 0.79 13.43
N GLY A 93 12.99 -0.35 12.80
CA GLY A 93 13.70 -1.62 13.05
C GLY A 93 13.37 -2.29 14.39
N ARG A 94 12.34 -1.83 15.09
CA ARG A 94 11.90 -2.33 16.41
C ARG A 94 10.80 -3.38 16.35
N ALA A 95 10.15 -3.56 15.19
CA ALA A 95 9.17 -4.62 14.96
C ALA A 95 9.60 -5.58 13.84
N SER A 96 9.27 -6.85 14.02
CA SER A 96 9.51 -7.94 13.07
C SER A 96 8.51 -7.94 11.91
N ALA A 97 8.85 -8.65 10.84
CA ALA A 97 7.93 -8.94 9.74
C ALA A 97 6.66 -9.70 10.22
N TYR A 98 6.80 -10.54 11.25
CA TYR A 98 5.68 -11.27 11.83
C TYR A 98 4.70 -10.33 12.53
N GLU A 99 5.17 -9.39 13.34
CA GLU A 99 4.32 -8.40 14.01
C GLU A 99 3.58 -7.52 13.01
N VAL A 100 4.25 -7.07 11.94
CA VAL A 100 3.60 -6.33 10.85
C VAL A 100 2.52 -7.15 10.16
N ARG A 101 2.76 -8.45 9.95
CA ARG A 101 1.75 -9.36 9.39
C ARG A 101 0.53 -9.45 10.31
N GLN A 102 0.73 -9.54 11.62
CA GLN A 102 -0.37 -9.52 12.60
C GLN A 102 -1.11 -8.18 12.58
N ALA A 103 -0.40 -7.05 12.50
CA ALA A 103 -1.02 -5.74 12.35
C ALA A 103 -1.82 -5.62 11.04
N GLY A 104 -1.34 -6.21 9.94
CA GLY A 104 -2.08 -6.31 8.69
C GLY A 104 -3.37 -7.12 8.83
N PHE A 105 -3.36 -8.23 9.58
CA PHE A 105 -4.58 -8.98 9.89
C PHE A 105 -5.55 -8.19 10.76
N LEU A 106 -5.04 -7.46 11.75
CA LEU A 106 -5.85 -6.58 12.58
C LEU A 106 -6.51 -5.46 11.75
N ALA A 107 -5.75 -4.79 10.90
CA ALA A 107 -6.27 -3.80 9.96
C ALA A 107 -7.34 -4.38 9.03
N ASN A 108 -7.19 -5.64 8.61
CA ASN A 108 -8.17 -6.31 7.75
C ASN A 108 -9.49 -6.62 8.48
N LYS A 109 -9.56 -6.59 9.83
CA LYS A 109 -10.83 -6.67 10.55
C LYS A 109 -11.74 -5.49 10.22
N LEU A 110 -11.18 -4.29 10.02
CA LEU A 110 -11.97 -3.13 9.57
C LEU A 110 -12.68 -3.41 8.23
N SER A 111 -12.02 -4.13 7.32
CA SER A 111 -12.65 -4.55 6.07
C SER A 111 -13.79 -5.56 6.27
N GLN A 112 -13.76 -6.35 7.34
CA GLN A 112 -14.80 -7.33 7.66
C GLN A 112 -15.99 -6.68 8.38
N GLN A 113 -15.74 -5.62 9.15
CA GLN A 113 -16.73 -4.86 9.92
C GLN A 113 -17.37 -3.71 9.14
N ALA A 114 -16.75 -3.30 8.02
CA ALA A 114 -17.23 -2.24 7.15
C ALA A 114 -18.69 -2.46 6.68
N GLN A 115 -19.47 -1.38 6.70
CA GLN A 115 -20.89 -1.38 6.41
C GLN A 115 -21.19 -1.20 4.91
N SER A 116 -20.22 -0.65 4.16
CA SER A 116 -20.31 -0.41 2.72
C SER A 116 -19.17 -1.06 1.96
N GLN A 117 -19.35 -1.25 0.65
CA GLN A 117 -18.25 -1.69 -0.20
C GLN A 117 -17.11 -0.65 -0.25
N ILE A 118 -17.43 0.64 -0.24
CA ILE A 118 -16.43 1.71 -0.23
C ILE A 118 -15.56 1.61 1.03
N GLY A 119 -16.16 1.53 2.22
CA GLY A 119 -15.40 1.40 3.46
C GLY A 119 -14.65 0.09 3.59
N LYS A 120 -15.24 -1.01 3.09
CA LYS A 120 -14.56 -2.31 2.99
C LYS A 120 -13.26 -2.21 2.19
N TYR A 121 -13.30 -1.61 1.00
CA TYR A 121 -12.11 -1.51 0.16
C TYR A 121 -11.15 -0.43 0.63
N ALA A 122 -11.62 0.67 1.23
CA ALA A 122 -10.79 1.65 1.90
C ALA A 122 -9.95 1.02 3.03
N ALA A 123 -10.57 0.16 3.84
CA ALA A 123 -9.87 -0.60 4.88
C ALA A 123 -8.83 -1.56 4.29
N ARG A 124 -9.09 -2.13 3.11
CA ARG A 124 -8.09 -2.95 2.39
C ARG A 124 -6.92 -2.13 1.84
N VAL A 125 -7.13 -0.88 1.41
CA VAL A 125 -6.01 0.02 1.08
C VAL A 125 -5.09 0.15 2.30
N PHE A 126 -5.67 0.41 3.48
CA PHE A 126 -4.92 0.53 4.74
C PHE A 126 -4.19 -0.76 5.13
N ALA A 127 -4.88 -1.90 5.13
CA ALA A 127 -4.27 -3.18 5.48
C ALA A 127 -3.08 -3.54 4.57
N GLN A 128 -3.19 -3.28 3.26
CA GLN A 128 -2.12 -3.53 2.29
C GLN A 128 -0.97 -2.51 2.43
N GLY A 129 -1.28 -1.24 2.70
CA GLY A 129 -0.29 -0.22 2.99
C GLY A 129 0.61 -0.61 4.17
N VAL A 130 0.01 -1.09 5.26
CA VAL A 130 0.75 -1.63 6.43
C VAL A 130 1.55 -2.87 6.06
N ALA A 131 0.94 -3.80 5.31
CA ALA A 131 1.57 -5.04 4.91
C ALA A 131 2.82 -4.82 4.02
N THR A 132 2.95 -3.65 3.39
CA THR A 132 4.18 -3.26 2.69
C THR A 132 5.40 -3.25 3.62
N GLY A 133 5.21 -3.08 4.93
CA GLY A 133 6.28 -3.19 5.93
C GLY A 133 6.88 -4.60 6.08
N HIS A 134 6.29 -5.64 5.49
CA HIS A 134 6.87 -6.99 5.50
C HIS A 134 7.16 -7.57 4.11
N MET A 135 6.38 -7.22 3.07
CA MET A 135 6.65 -7.57 1.68
C MET A 135 6.36 -6.42 0.72
N ARG A 136 7.25 -6.18 -0.25
CA ARG A 136 7.14 -5.12 -1.27
C ARG A 136 5.88 -5.24 -2.10
N GLY A 137 5.51 -6.47 -2.49
CA GLY A 137 4.37 -6.71 -3.37
C GLY A 137 3.04 -6.15 -2.85
N HIS A 138 2.91 -5.87 -1.55
CA HIS A 138 1.71 -5.23 -1.00
C HIS A 138 1.54 -3.76 -1.41
N ALA A 139 2.60 -3.06 -1.83
CA ALA A 139 2.54 -1.65 -2.21
C ALA A 139 1.65 -1.42 -3.44
N ILE A 140 1.90 -2.17 -4.52
CA ILE A 140 1.06 -2.09 -5.73
C ILE A 140 -0.36 -2.58 -5.47
N VAL A 141 -0.54 -3.59 -4.61
CA VAL A 141 -1.87 -4.08 -4.23
C VAL A 141 -2.66 -3.02 -3.45
N ALA A 142 -2.01 -2.25 -2.57
CA ALA A 142 -2.65 -1.11 -1.90
C ALA A 142 -3.14 -0.07 -2.92
N ALA A 143 -2.30 0.26 -3.90
CA ALA A 143 -2.64 1.18 -4.98
C ALA A 143 -3.79 0.66 -5.88
N ASP A 144 -3.82 -0.64 -6.19
CA ASP A 144 -4.92 -1.27 -6.92
C ASP A 144 -6.24 -1.21 -6.13
N TYR A 145 -6.19 -1.37 -4.80
CA TYR A 145 -7.37 -1.17 -3.94
C TYR A 145 -7.84 0.29 -3.90
N ALA A 146 -6.93 1.26 -3.98
CA ALA A 146 -7.30 2.67 -4.10
C ALA A 146 -8.10 2.91 -5.40
N ILE A 147 -7.66 2.33 -6.52
CA ILE A 147 -8.43 2.35 -7.78
C ILE A 147 -9.79 1.68 -7.60
N LYS A 148 -9.86 0.56 -6.87
CA LYS A 148 -11.14 -0.10 -6.58
C LYS A 148 -12.11 0.82 -5.85
N VAL A 149 -11.63 1.59 -4.87
CA VAL A 149 -12.46 2.60 -4.17
C VAL A 149 -12.93 3.68 -5.15
N ARG A 150 -12.05 4.17 -6.03
CA ARG A 150 -12.44 5.16 -7.06
C ARG A 150 -13.47 4.63 -8.05
N ASN A 151 -13.34 3.40 -8.53
CA ASN A 151 -14.34 2.77 -9.39
C ASN A 151 -15.71 2.61 -8.70
N LEU A 152 -15.74 2.46 -7.38
CA LEU A 152 -17.01 2.39 -6.63
C LEU A 152 -17.63 3.77 -6.41
N GLN A 153 -16.81 4.81 -6.24
CA GLN A 153 -17.26 6.20 -6.12
C GLN A 153 -17.73 6.78 -7.46
N SER A 154 -17.16 6.32 -8.58
CA SER A 154 -17.53 6.73 -9.93
C SER A 154 -17.41 5.53 -10.87
N PRO A 155 -18.48 4.73 -10.99
CA PRO A 155 -18.51 3.59 -11.91
C PRO A 155 -18.26 4.03 -13.36
N ASP A 156 -17.57 3.18 -14.13
CA ASP A 156 -17.27 3.36 -15.55
C ASP A 156 -16.44 4.62 -15.91
N ASP A 157 -15.92 5.34 -14.91
CA ASP A 157 -15.07 6.52 -15.09
C ASP A 157 -13.59 6.13 -15.13
N LEU A 158 -13.11 5.76 -16.32
CA LEU A 158 -11.68 5.47 -16.55
C LEU A 158 -10.79 6.69 -16.26
N GLN A 159 -11.26 7.91 -16.54
CA GLN A 159 -10.47 9.12 -16.32
C GLN A 159 -10.20 9.35 -14.84
N ARG A 160 -11.14 8.99 -13.97
CA ARG A 160 -10.91 9.03 -12.51
C ARG A 160 -9.88 8.00 -12.05
N ALA A 161 -9.81 6.84 -12.68
CA ALA A 161 -8.77 5.85 -12.40
C ALA A 161 -7.39 6.35 -12.85
N VAL A 162 -7.30 6.92 -14.06
CA VAL A 162 -6.07 7.54 -14.60
C VAL A 162 -5.56 8.64 -13.66
N LYS A 163 -6.44 9.55 -13.22
CA LYS A 163 -6.08 10.63 -12.30
C LYS A 163 -5.55 10.12 -10.95
N GLU A 164 -6.11 9.03 -10.43
CA GLU A 164 -5.62 8.40 -9.21
C GLU A 164 -4.24 7.76 -9.43
N ARG A 165 -3.99 7.11 -10.59
CA ARG A 165 -2.66 6.61 -10.95
C ARG A 165 -1.62 7.72 -11.08
N GLU A 166 -1.97 8.82 -11.74
CA GLU A 166 -1.10 9.99 -11.85
C GLU A 166 -0.71 10.53 -10.46
N GLY A 167 -1.67 10.63 -9.54
CA GLY A 167 -1.39 11.01 -8.15
C GLY A 167 -0.46 10.03 -7.42
N GLN A 168 -0.65 8.72 -7.64
CA GLN A 168 0.21 7.68 -7.09
C GLN A 168 1.66 7.77 -7.61
N ILE A 169 1.81 7.97 -8.92
CA ILE A 169 3.11 8.11 -9.61
C ILE A 169 3.82 9.38 -9.17
N GLU A 170 3.12 10.52 -9.13
CA GLU A 170 3.71 11.78 -8.72
C GLU A 170 4.16 11.72 -7.25
N LEU A 171 3.36 11.08 -6.39
CA LEU A 171 3.77 10.86 -5.01
C LEU A 171 5.01 9.97 -4.92
N ALA A 172 5.07 8.85 -5.66
CA ALA A 172 6.23 7.96 -5.66
C ALA A 172 7.49 8.69 -6.18
N SER A 173 7.33 9.47 -7.25
CA SER A 173 8.39 10.30 -7.82
C SER A 173 8.89 11.36 -6.84
N ALA A 174 8.00 11.94 -6.03
CA ALA A 174 8.38 12.87 -4.97
C ALA A 174 9.25 12.19 -3.90
N PHE A 175 8.97 10.93 -3.54
CA PHE A 175 9.85 10.17 -2.62
C PHE A 175 11.25 9.95 -3.22
N ILE A 176 11.34 9.62 -4.51
CA ILE A 176 12.64 9.49 -5.21
C ILE A 176 13.41 10.82 -5.18
N ARG A 177 12.75 11.91 -5.59
CA ARG A 177 13.35 13.25 -5.62
C ARG A 177 13.76 13.74 -4.23
N SER A 178 12.96 13.41 -3.21
CA SER A 178 13.26 13.84 -1.84
C SER A 178 14.57 13.26 -1.34
N GLY A 179 14.98 12.05 -1.79
CA GLY A 179 16.35 11.51 -1.83
C GLY A 179 17.23 11.59 -0.57
N LYS A 180 16.75 12.20 0.51
CA LYS A 180 17.45 12.62 1.71
C LYS A 180 16.42 12.66 2.83
N GLU A 181 16.82 12.09 3.94
CA GLU A 181 16.10 11.98 5.20
C GLU A 181 15.29 13.23 5.55
N THR A 182 13.96 13.16 5.40
CA THR A 182 13.06 13.94 6.24
C THR A 182 12.02 12.98 6.79
N LEU A 183 12.33 12.46 7.98
CA LEU A 183 11.34 12.12 9.00
C LEU A 183 10.80 13.41 9.60
#